data_AF-I4EJQ5-F1
#
_entry.id   AF-I4EJQ5-F1
#
_cell.length_a   1.000
_cell.length_b   1.000
_cell.length_c   1.000
_cell.angle_alpha   90.00
_cell.angle_beta   90.00
_cell.angle_gamma   90.00
#
_symmetry.space_group_name_H-M   'P 1'
#
loop_
_entity.id
_entity.type
_entity.pdbx_description
1 polymer ?
#
loop_
_entity_poly.entity_id
_entity_poly.type
_entity_poly.pdbx_seq_one_letter_code
_entity_poly.pdbx_strand_id
1 'polypeptide(L)'
;MDIGTLLLMLGLSYGLGLLFYDLLPGMLPERIWRVAAYPFLGIWIAEALLPTRILTFDPSFGGIHIITALIGALVAVIVDWAITRARHPSVAPQFYEPRRAAEMHAQ
;
A
#
# COMPACT_ATOMS: atom_id res chain seq x y z
N MET A 1 16.87 2.08 14.21
CA MET A 1 16.55 0.77 13.62
C MET A 1 17.81 0.13 13.13
N ASP A 2 17.95 -1.18 13.31
CA ASP A 2 19.01 -2.00 12.72
C ASP A 2 18.71 -2.26 11.23
N ILE A 3 19.73 -2.58 10.43
CA ILE A 3 19.60 -2.89 9.00
C ILE A 3 18.68 -4.10 8.76
N GLY A 4 18.75 -5.12 9.63
CA GLY A 4 17.86 -6.28 9.56
C GLY A 4 16.39 -5.89 9.74
N THR A 5 16.11 -5.02 10.70
CA THR A 5 14.76 -4.47 10.93
C THR A 5 14.29 -3.65 9.74
N LEU A 6 15.15 -2.85 9.11
CA LEU A 6 14.79 -2.08 7.92
C LEU A 6 14.43 -2.99 6.74
N LEU A 7 15.21 -4.04 6.50
CA LEU A 7 14.93 -5.01 5.42
C LEU A 7 13.64 -5.79 5.69
N LEU A 8 13.42 -6.19 6.96
CA LEU A 8 12.16 -6.80 7.38
C LEU A 8 10.98 -5.85 7.14
N MET A 9 11.13 -4.58 7.52
CA MET A 9 10.11 -3.55 7.31
C MET A 9 9.83 -3.33 5.83
N LEU A 10 10.87 -3.35 4.99
CA LEU A 10 10.72 -3.24 3.55
C LEU A 10 9.94 -4.43 2.97
N GLY A 11 10.30 -5.67 3.34
CA GLY A 11 9.57 -6.87 2.93
C GLY A 11 8.11 -6.85 3.39
N LEU A 12 7.87 -6.49 4.66
CA LEU A 12 6.52 -6.33 5.20
C LEU A 12 5.73 -5.25 4.47
N SER A 13 6.34 -4.10 4.20
CA SER A 13 5.69 -3.00 3.50
C SER A 13 5.27 -3.39 2.09
N TYR A 14 6.07 -4.19 1.38
CA TYR A 14 5.73 -4.69 0.07
C TYR A 14 4.56 -5.69 0.12
N GLY A 15 4.60 -6.66 1.04
CA GLY A 15 3.53 -7.64 1.20
C GLY A 15 2.20 -7.01 1.64
N LEU A 16 2.24 -6.13 2.63
CA LEU A 16 1.07 -5.36 3.10
C LEU A 16 0.56 -4.39 2.04
N GLY A 17 1.47 -3.79 1.28
CA GLY A 17 1.15 -2.95 0.15
C GLY A 17 0.36 -3.71 -0.91
N LEU A 18 0.87 -4.86 -1.36
CA LEU A 18 0.15 -5.71 -2.30
C LEU A 18 -1.23 -6.07 -1.77
N LEU A 19 -1.32 -6.52 -0.51
CA LEU A 19 -2.58 -6.86 0.13
C LEU A 19 -3.58 -5.70 0.12
N PHE A 20 -3.18 -4.52 0.56
CA PHE A 20 -4.10 -3.39 0.73
C PHE A 20 -4.42 -2.65 -0.58
N TYR A 21 -3.47 -2.53 -1.50
CA TYR A 21 -3.74 -1.97 -2.83
C TYR A 21 -4.67 -2.89 -3.64
N ASP A 22 -4.58 -4.21 -3.45
CA ASP A 22 -5.50 -5.17 -4.06
C ASP A 22 -6.89 -5.10 -3.41
N LEU A 23 -6.98 -4.97 -2.08
CA LEU A 23 -8.25 -4.98 -1.37
C LEU A 23 -9.08 -3.68 -1.48
N LEU A 24 -8.45 -2.51 -1.38
CA LEU A 24 -9.16 -1.22 -1.24
C LEU A 24 -9.39 -0.54 -2.61
N PRO A 25 -8.35 -0.15 -3.37
CA PRO A 25 -8.52 0.31 -4.74
C PRO A 25 -9.06 -0.75 -5.71
N GLY A 26 -8.88 -2.05 -5.41
CA GLY A 26 -9.16 -3.13 -6.36
C GLY A 26 -8.18 -3.19 -7.54
N MET A 27 -7.06 -2.46 -7.46
CA MET A 27 -6.09 -2.33 -8.53
C MET A 27 -4.72 -1.90 -8.01
N LEU A 28 -3.68 -2.41 -8.65
CA LEU A 28 -2.31 -1.99 -8.38
C LEU A 28 -2.05 -0.59 -8.95
N PRO A 29 -1.27 0.26 -8.25
CA PRO A 29 -0.91 1.57 -8.75
C PRO A 29 -0.03 1.46 -10.01
N GLU A 30 -0.22 2.37 -10.97
CA GLU A 30 0.57 2.44 -12.22
C GLU A 30 2.09 2.47 -11.97
N ARG A 31 2.51 3.11 -10.87
CA ARG A 31 3.91 3.16 -10.45
C ARG A 31 4.14 2.08 -9.40
N ILE A 32 4.73 0.97 -9.82
CA ILE A 32 4.96 -0.25 -9.02
C ILE A 32 5.65 0.05 -7.67
N TRP A 33 6.61 0.99 -7.63
CA TRP A 33 7.32 1.33 -6.40
C TRP A 33 6.41 1.89 -5.29
N ARG A 34 5.23 2.45 -5.64
CA ARG A 34 4.27 3.00 -4.66
C ARG A 34 3.68 1.92 -3.76
N VAL A 35 3.61 0.69 -4.25
CA VAL A 35 3.14 -0.49 -3.50
C VAL A 35 3.98 -0.69 -2.24
N ALA A 36 5.29 -0.44 -2.29
CA ALA A 36 6.15 -0.55 -1.10
C ALA A 36 6.29 0.79 -0.38
N ALA A 37 6.50 1.89 -1.11
CA ALA A 37 6.96 3.14 -0.52
C ALA A 37 5.94 3.81 0.40
N TYR A 38 4.66 3.85 0.01
CA TYR A 38 3.62 4.44 0.86
C TYR A 38 3.39 3.63 2.12
N PRO A 39 3.17 2.30 2.05
CA PRO A 39 3.11 1.46 3.24
C PRO A 39 4.35 1.55 4.12
N PHE A 40 5.55 1.59 3.53
CA PHE A 40 6.80 1.72 4.28
C PHE A 40 6.84 3.02 5.09
N LEU A 41 6.50 4.15 4.47
CA LEU A 41 6.42 5.45 5.16
C LEU A 41 5.34 5.41 6.25
N GLY A 42 4.19 4.79 5.98
CA GLY A 42 3.12 4.61 6.95
C GLY A 42 3.56 3.83 8.18
N ILE A 43 4.20 2.67 7.97
CA ILE A 43 4.75 1.82 9.04
C ILE A 43 5.81 2.60 9.83
N TRP A 44 6.73 3.28 9.15
CA TRP A 44 7.79 4.03 9.81
C TRP A 44 7.26 5.13 10.72
N ILE A 45 6.29 5.93 10.23
CA ILE A 45 5.64 6.97 11.03
C ILE A 45 4.85 6.34 12.18
N ALA A 46 4.15 5.25 11.92
CA ALA A 46 3.36 4.54 12.92
C ALA A 46 4.24 4.01 14.05
N GLU A 47 5.35 3.35 13.73
CA GLU A 47 6.36 2.88 14.70
C GLU A 47 6.97 4.02 15.53
N ALA A 48 7.13 5.21 14.95
CA ALA A 48 7.64 6.35 15.68
C ALA A 48 6.63 6.95 16.68
N LEU A 49 5.32 6.75 16.47
CA LEU A 49 4.26 7.48 17.19
C LEU A 49 3.35 6.62 18.07
N LEU A 50 3.03 5.39 17.66
CA LEU A 50 1.98 4.56 18.26
C LEU A 50 2.44 3.63 19.40
N PRO A 51 3.60 2.94 19.33
CA PRO A 51 3.96 1.88 20.28
C PRO A 51 4.07 2.36 21.73
N THR A 52 4.48 3.61 21.93
CA THR A 52 4.70 4.18 23.27
C THR A 52 3.49 4.88 23.88
N ARG A 53 2.43 5.14 23.10
CA ARG A 53 1.30 5.98 23.56
C ARG A 53 -0.07 5.34 23.48
N ILE A 54 -0.30 4.39 22.56
CA ILE A 54 -1.67 3.97 22.20
C ILE A 54 -1.86 2.45 22.25
N LEU A 55 -0.87 1.67 21.81
CA LEU A 55 -0.96 0.21 21.72
C LEU A 55 0.14 -0.49 22.52
N THR A 56 -0.06 -0.59 23.84
CA THR A 56 0.87 -1.27 24.75
C THR A 56 0.86 -2.81 24.66
N PHE A 57 -0.14 -3.39 23.98
CA PHE A 57 -0.29 -4.85 23.82
C PHE A 57 0.16 -5.35 22.44
N ASP A 58 0.89 -4.54 21.67
CA ASP A 58 1.27 -4.87 20.30
C ASP A 58 2.47 -5.85 20.26
N PRO A 59 2.32 -7.06 19.70
CA PRO A 59 3.43 -7.99 19.59
C PRO A 59 4.52 -7.47 18.65
N SER A 60 5.76 -7.41 19.15
CA SER A 60 6.92 -7.03 18.34
C SER A 60 7.62 -8.25 17.73
N PHE A 61 7.96 -8.19 16.45
CA PHE A 61 8.79 -9.17 15.76
C PHE A 61 9.93 -8.48 15.02
N GLY A 62 11.18 -8.89 15.28
CA GLY A 62 12.36 -8.30 14.64
C GLY A 62 12.52 -6.78 14.87
N GLY A 63 11.91 -6.24 15.94
CA GLY A 63 11.90 -4.82 16.26
C GLY A 63 10.77 -4.00 15.62
N ILE A 64 9.76 -4.67 15.04
CA ILE A 64 8.56 -4.04 14.46
C ILE A 64 7.32 -4.56 15.19
N HIS A 65 6.47 -3.65 15.63
CA HIS A 65 5.16 -3.91 16.23
C HIS A 65 4.15 -4.23 15.12
N ILE A 66 3.61 -5.45 15.14
CA ILE A 66 2.88 -6.01 14.00
C ILE A 66 1.57 -5.26 13.75
N ILE A 67 0.81 -4.95 14.81
CA ILE A 67 -0.48 -4.26 14.68
C ILE A 67 -0.24 -2.82 14.24
N THR A 68 0.76 -2.16 14.79
CA THR A 68 1.19 -0.81 14.42
C THR A 68 1.61 -0.75 12.96
N ALA A 69 2.39 -1.71 12.48
CA ALA A 69 2.76 -1.81 11.08
C ALA A 69 1.54 -2.02 10.17
N LEU A 70 0.62 -2.89 10.56
CA LEU A 70 -0.61 -3.13 9.81
C LEU A 70 -1.46 -1.85 9.68
N ILE A 71 -1.65 -1.13 10.78
CA ILE A 71 -2.40 0.13 10.82
C ILE A 71 -1.69 1.20 10.00
N GLY A 72 -0.38 1.38 10.20
CA GLY A 72 0.42 2.37 9.48
C GLY A 72 0.37 2.14 7.96
N ALA A 73 0.54 0.89 7.53
CA ALA A 73 0.43 0.52 6.12
C ALA A 73 -0.96 0.80 5.55
N LEU A 74 -2.02 0.37 6.26
CA LEU A 74 -3.40 0.59 5.85
C LEU A 74 -3.72 2.08 5.66
N VAL A 75 -3.37 2.90 6.66
CA VAL A 75 -3.62 4.35 6.63
C VAL A 75 -2.86 5.00 5.47
N ALA A 76 -1.61 4.61 5.23
CA ALA A 76 -0.84 5.16 4.12
C ALA A 76 -1.44 4.83 2.76
N VAL A 77 -1.92 3.60 2.54
CA VAL A 77 -2.62 3.22 1.30
C VAL A 77 -3.91 4.01 1.13
N ILE A 78 -4.69 4.18 2.19
CA ILE A 78 -5.93 4.99 2.16
C ILE A 78 -5.63 6.44 1.79
N VAL A 79 -4.63 7.05 2.42
CA VAL A 79 -4.23 8.44 2.15
C VAL A 79 -3.74 8.59 0.71
N ASP A 80 -2.88 7.68 0.25
CA ASP A 80 -2.38 7.68 -1.12
C ASP A 80 -3.51 7.55 -2.15
N TRP A 81 -4.44 6.63 -1.88
CA TRP A 81 -5.63 6.44 -2.71
C TRP A 81 -6.51 7.70 -2.74
N ALA A 82 -6.79 8.30 -1.58
CA ALA A 82 -7.57 9.53 -1.47
C ALA A 82 -6.93 10.68 -2.24
N ILE A 83 -5.61 10.87 -2.12
CA ILE A 83 -4.84 11.87 -2.87
C ILE A 83 -4.91 11.59 -4.38
N THR A 84 -4.76 10.34 -4.79
CA THR A 84 -4.81 9.95 -6.21
C THR A 84 -6.18 10.21 -6.82
N ARG A 85 -7.26 9.81 -6.12
CA ARG A 85 -8.65 10.07 -6.51
C ARG A 85 -8.93 11.57 -6.63
N ALA A 86 -8.48 12.37 -5.66
CA ALA A 86 -8.68 13.81 -5.66
C ALA A 86 -7.93 14.52 -6.81
N ARG A 87 -6.75 14.03 -7.19
CA ARG A 87 -5.94 14.58 -8.28
C ARG A 87 -6.40 14.15 -9.67
N HIS A 88 -7.09 13.02 -9.80
CA HIS A 88 -7.63 12.51 -11.06
C HIS A 88 -9.14 12.24 -10.97
N PRO A 89 -9.98 13.27 -10.76
CA PRO A 89 -11.42 13.10 -10.52
C PRO A 89 -12.21 12.54 -11.73
N SER A 90 -11.60 12.44 -12.92
CA SER A 90 -12.29 12.06 -14.17
C SER A 90 -11.87 10.72 -14.77
N VAL A 91 -11.09 9.88 -14.09
CA VAL A 91 -10.85 8.51 -14.57
C VAL A 91 -12.03 7.63 -14.14
N ALA A 92 -13.10 7.66 -14.95
CA ALA A 92 -14.03 6.55 -15.00
C ALA A 92 -13.21 5.26 -15.22
N PRO A 93 -13.55 4.14 -14.56
CA PRO A 93 -12.89 2.87 -14.85
C PRO A 93 -13.05 2.64 -16.34
N GLN A 94 -11.95 2.72 -17.09
CA GLN A 94 -11.95 2.26 -18.47
C GLN A 94 -12.13 0.75 -18.37
N PHE A 95 -13.39 0.34 -18.51
CA PHE A 95 -13.75 -1.04 -18.79
C PHE A 95 -12.78 -1.53 -19.86
N TYR A 96 -12.03 -2.56 -19.51
CA TYR A 96 -11.22 -3.34 -20.42
C TYR A 96 -12.14 -3.79 -21.57
N GLU A 97 -12.04 -3.15 -22.74
CA GLU A 97 -12.88 -3.48 -23.89
C GLU A 97 -12.05 -4.28 -24.91
N PRO A 98 -12.10 -5.63 -24.88
CA PRO A 98 -11.34 -6.48 -25.79
C PRO A 98 -11.96 -6.56 -27.20
N ARG A 99 -12.74 -5.56 -27.65
CA ARG A 99 -13.51 -5.63 -28.90
C ARG A 99 -12.74 -5.17 -30.14
N ARG A 100 -11.70 -4.33 -30.03
CA ARG A 100 -10.97 -3.83 -31.21
C ARG A 100 -9.96 -4.82 -31.83
N ALA A 101 -9.58 -5.88 -31.12
CA ALA A 101 -8.67 -6.89 -31.68
C ALA A 101 -9.38 -7.84 -32.67
N ALA A 102 -10.70 -8.00 -32.57
CA ALA A 102 -11.46 -8.87 -33.47
C ALA A 102 -11.77 -8.22 -34.83
N GLU A 103 -11.77 -6.89 -34.91
CA GLU A 103 -12.15 -6.17 -36.14
C GLU A 103 -10.99 -6.00 -37.13
N MET A 104 -9.73 -6.03 -36.67
CA MET A 104 -8.57 -5.91 -37.57
C MET A 104 -8.28 -7.18 -38.38
N HIS A 105 -8.94 -8.30 -38.09
CA HIS A 105 -8.83 -9.55 -38.86
C HIS A 105 -9.92 -9.72 -39.94
N ALA A 106 -10.81 -8.73 -40.11
CA ALA A 106 -11.96 -8.83 -41.01
C ALA A 106 -11.97 -7.81 -42.17
N GLN A 107 -10.83 -7.19 -42.51
CA GLN A 107 -10.70 -6.32 -43.69
C GLN A 107 -9.51 -6.72 -44.56
#